data_AF-A0AA38FQU1-F1
#
_entry.id   AF-A0AA38FQU1-F1
#
_cell.length_a   1.000
_cell.length_b   1.000
_cell.length_c   1.000
_cell.angle_alpha   90.00
_cell.angle_beta   90.00
_cell.angle_gamma   90.00
#
_symmetry.space_group_name_H-M   'P 1'
#
loop_
_entity.id
_entity.type
_entity.pdbx_description
1 polymer ?
#
loop_
_entity_poly.entity_id
_entity_poly.type
_entity_poly.pdbx_seq_one_letter_code
_entity_poly.pdbx_strand_id
1 'polypeptide(L)' 'SWVDYTKTFSPVAKMTSIRLTLAITAVNRWKVHQMDAKSAFLHGDLEEEIYMEQPL' A
#
# COMPACT_ATOMS: atom_id res chain seq x y z
N SER A 1 -4.97 26.43 -11.46
CA SER A 1 -5.45 25.54 -10.38
C SER A 1 -4.67 24.25 -10.49
N TRP A 2 -3.62 24.13 -9.70
CA TRP A 2 -2.70 22.99 -9.77
C TRP A 2 -3.42 21.73 -9.29
N VAL A 3 -3.35 20.67 -10.09
CA VAL A 3 -3.87 19.35 -9.74
C VAL A 3 -2.94 18.78 -8.68
N ASP A 4 -3.51 18.40 -7.55
CA ASP A 4 -2.78 17.90 -6.39
C ASP A 4 -2.43 16.42 -6.60
N TYR A 5 -1.23 16.16 -7.15
CA TYR A 5 -0.70 14.81 -7.40
C TYR A 5 -0.21 14.11 -6.12
N THR A 6 -0.42 14.69 -4.93
CA THR A 6 -0.07 14.09 -3.64
C THR A 6 -1.04 13.00 -3.16
N LYS A 7 -1.88 12.45 -4.04
CA LYS A 7 -2.63 11.23 -3.75
C LYS A 7 -1.72 10.01 -3.83
N THR A 8 -0.82 9.92 -2.85
CA THR A 8 -0.09 8.71 -2.50
C THR A 8 -1.12 7.65 -2.11
N PHE A 9 -1.56 6.82 -3.06
CA PHE A 9 -2.30 5.61 -2.75
C PHE A 9 -1.31 4.58 -2.18
N SER A 10 -0.87 4.84 -0.94
CA SER A 10 -0.24 3.81 -0.13
C SER A 10 -1.26 2.69 0.04
N PRO A 11 -0.89 1.42 -0.20
CA PRO A 11 -1.80 0.29 -0.09
C PRO A 11 -2.06 0.02 1.40
N VAL A 12 -2.88 0.87 2.03
CA VAL A 12 -3.29 0.68 3.41
C VAL A 12 -4.36 -0.40 3.42
N ALA A 13 -4.01 -1.56 3.98
CA ALA A 13 -4.98 -2.63 4.20
C ALA A 13 -6.15 -2.07 5.03
N LYS A 14 -7.38 -2.26 4.53
CA LYS A 14 -8.59 -1.84 5.26
C LYS A 14 -8.68 -2.63 6.56
N MET A 15 -9.01 -1.96 7.67
CA MET A 15 -9.15 -2.60 8.98
C MET A 15 -10.17 -3.76 8.98
N THR A 16 -11.22 -3.67 8.16
CA THR A 16 -12.17 -4.77 7.97
C THR A 16 -11.51 -6.03 7.42
N SER A 17 -10.62 -5.90 6.44
CA SER A 17 -9.85 -7.02 5.89
C SER A 17 -8.91 -7.62 6.93
N ILE A 18 -8.23 -6.77 7.72
CA ILE A 18 -7.35 -7.22 8.81
C ILE A 18 -8.14 -8.06 9.83
N ARG A 19 -9.30 -7.56 10.29
CA ARG A 19 -10.16 -8.26 11.25
C ARG A 19 -10.68 -9.59 10.69
N LEU A 20 -11.07 -9.62 9.42
CA LEU A 20 -11.54 -10.85 8.76
C LEU A 20 -10.42 -11.91 8.74
N THR A 21 -9.21 -11.53 8.32
CA THR A 21 -8.06 -12.43 8.30
C THR A 21 -7.75 -12.96 9.70
N LEU A 22 -7.77 -12.11 10.73
CA LEU A 22 -7.57 -12.53 12.11
C LEU A 22 -8.65 -13.52 12.58
N ALA A 23 -9.92 -13.27 12.26
CA ALA A 23 -11.01 -14.19 12.60
C ALA A 23 -10.81 -15.58 11.96
N ILE A 24 -10.42 -15.63 10.68
CA ILE A 24 -10.12 -16.87 9.97
C ILE A 24 -8.93 -17.60 10.63
N THR A 25 -7.85 -16.88 10.96
CA THR A 25 -6.68 -17.50 11.63
C THR A 25 -7.03 -18.06 13.00
N ALA A 26 -7.90 -17.39 13.75
CA ALA A 26 -8.34 -17.83 15.08
C ALA A 26 -9.18 -19.11 15.01
N VAL A 27 -10.13 -19.18 14.06
CA VAL A 27 -10.96 -20.39 13.83
C VAL A 27 -10.08 -21.58 13.46
N ASN A 28 -9.07 -21.37 12.63
CA ASN A 28 -8.18 -22.43 12.17
C ASN A 28 -7.00 -22.72 13.13
N ARG A 29 -6.92 -22.02 14.27
CA ARG A 29 -5.81 -22.11 15.24
C ARG A 29 -4.43 -21.91 14.60
N TRP A 30 -4.35 -21.07 13.57
CA TRP A 30 -3.10 -20.76 12.90
C TRP A 30 -2.23 -19.81 13.74
N LYS A 31 -0.92 -20.02 13.69
CA LYS A 31 0.04 -19.07 14.28
C LYS A 31 0.11 -17.83 13.41
N VAL A 32 -0.01 -16.67 14.03
CA VAL A 32 0.14 -15.37 13.37
C VAL A 32 1.52 -14.83 13.67
N HIS A 33 2.23 -14.41 12.62
CA HIS A 33 3.53 -13.76 12.71
C HIS A 33 3.42 -12.36 12.10
N GLN A 34 4.03 -11.37 12.76
CA GLN A 34 4.10 -10.01 12.24
C GLN A 34 5.35 -9.84 11.38
N MET A 35 5.21 -9.16 10.25
CA MET A 35 6.33 -8.78 9.37
C MET A 35 6.27 -7.27 9.17
N ASP A 36 7.33 -6.57 9.55
CA ASP A 36 7.51 -5.13 9.31
C ASP A 36 8.28 -4.93 8.01
N ALA A 37 7.61 -4.43 6.97
CA ALA A 37 8.21 -4.17 5.67
C ALA A 37 8.73 -2.73 5.63
N LYS A 38 10.04 -2.55 5.89
CA LYS A 38 10.68 -1.22 5.88
C LYS A 38 10.72 -0.54 4.51
N SER A 39 10.45 -1.27 3.43
CA SER A 39 10.51 -0.79 2.04
C SER A 39 9.25 -1.19 1.27
N ALA A 40 8.07 -0.83 1.76
CA ALA A 40 6.83 -0.98 0.99
C ALA A 40 6.73 0.08 -0.13
N PHE A 41 7.71 0.10 -1.03
CA PHE A 41 7.62 0.83 -2.29
C PHE A 41 6.87 -0.05 -3.28
N LEU A 42 5.71 0.43 -3.76
CA LEU A 42 5.01 -0.16 -4.89
C LEU A 42 5.90 0.01 -6.13
N HIS A 43 6.69 -1.00 -6.50
CA HIS A 43 7.22 -1.15 -7.86
C HIS A 43 6.05 -1.59 -8.77
N GLY A 44 5.08 -0.70 -8.94
CA GLY A 44 4.17 -0.82 -10.08
C GLY A 44 4.90 -0.25 -11.27
N ASP A 45 4.94 -0.99 -12.38
CA ASP A 45 5.36 -0.40 -13.66
C ASP A 45 4.44 0.81 -13.91
N LEU A 46 5.02 2.00 -13.85
CA LEU A 46 4.27 3.23 -14.07
C LEU A 46 4.16 3.40 -15.59
N GLU A 47 3.04 2.97 -16.18
CA GLU A 47 2.68 3.26 -17.58
C GLU A 47 2.32 4.74 -17.81
N GLU A 48 2.64 5.65 -16.87
CA GLU A 48 2.43 7.08 -17.04
C GLU A 48 3.74 7.75 -17.47
N GLU A 49 3.70 8.39 -18.64
CA GLU A 49 4.80 9.19 -19.17
C GLU A 49 4.98 10.44 -18.29
N ILE A 50 5.98 10.42 -17.39
CA ILE A 50 6.24 11.54 -16.49
C ILE A 50 6.94 12.66 -17.27
N TYR A 51 6.21 13.73 -17.56
CA TYR A 51 6.78 14.97 -18.07
C TYR A 51 7.37 15.78 -16.90
N MET A 52 8.70 15.89 -16.83
CA MET A 52 9.40 16.78 -15.89
C MET A 52 10.00 17.97 -16.64
N GLU A 53 9.68 19.19 -16.19
CA GLU A 53 10.37 20.40 -16.63
C GLU A 53 11.59 20.62 -15.71
N GLN A 54 12.79 20.66 -16.27
CA GLN A 54 13.99 20.97 -15.50
C GLN A 54 13.97 22.46 -15.10
N PRO A 55 14.18 22.80 -13.82
CA PRO A 55 14.39 24.18 -13.44
C PRO A 55 15.74 24.66 -14.01
N LEU A 56 15.72 25.84 -14.62
CA LEU A 56 16.92 26.58 -15.07
C LEU A 56 17.82 26.97 -13.89
#